data_AF-A0AA97M5I7-F1
#
_entry.id   AF-A0AA97M5I7-F1
#
_cell.length_a   1.000
_cell.length_b   1.000
_cell.length_c   1.000
_cell.angle_alpha   90.00
_cell.angle_beta   90.00
_cell.angle_gamma   90.00
#
_symmetry.space_group_name_H-M   'P 1'
#
loop_
_entity.id
_entity.type
_entity.pdbx_description
1 polymer ?
#
loop_
_entity_poly.entity_id
_entity_poly.type
_entity_poly.pdbx_seq_one_letter_code
_entity_poly.pdbx_strand_id
1 'polypeptide(L)'
;MNEYARIIEETWRRVRPGEIEQMSDPEAYLTRLGEDVEEEITERWPRLAGPDPEQETHLEKVARLNWARQQAASQVVREKLEELFGSAVEEDWESEEDEPEAEEKLTAPSSSQMEDSRDWLARELGMGPRA
;
A
#
# COMPACT_ATOMS: atom_id res chain seq x y z
N MET A 1 4.31 0.03 -22.46
CA MET A 1 4.16 0.66 -21.12
C MET A 1 4.56 -0.31 -20.03
N ASN A 2 5.47 0.12 -19.15
CA ASN A 2 5.84 -0.60 -17.93
C ASN A 2 4.83 -0.32 -16.79
N GLU A 3 5.10 -0.84 -15.58
CA GLU A 3 4.22 -0.66 -14.42
C GLU A 3 4.08 0.82 -14.02
N TYR A 4 5.15 1.60 -14.09
CA TYR A 4 5.13 3.03 -13.72
C TYR A 4 4.24 3.85 -14.66
N ALA A 5 4.31 3.58 -15.97
CA ALA A 5 3.39 4.17 -16.93
C ALA A 5 1.92 3.85 -16.62
N ARG A 6 1.62 2.64 -16.13
CA ARG A 6 0.26 2.25 -15.73
C ARG A 6 -0.22 2.98 -14.49
N ILE A 7 0.64 3.12 -13.49
CA ILE A 7 0.33 3.89 -12.27
C ILE A 7 -0.01 5.34 -12.66
N ILE A 8 0.84 5.96 -13.48
CA ILE A 8 0.62 7.34 -13.96
C ILE A 8 -0.67 7.43 -14.78
N GLU A 9 -0.93 6.49 -15.70
CA GLU A 9 -2.15 6.44 -16.52
C GLU A 9 -3.41 6.36 -15.64
N GLU A 10 -3.40 5.49 -14.63
CA GLU A 10 -4.52 5.32 -13.71
C GLU A 10 -4.79 6.59 -12.91
N THR A 11 -3.74 7.18 -12.32
CA THR A 11 -3.86 8.47 -11.63
C THR A 11 -4.39 9.54 -12.58
N TRP A 12 -3.86 9.63 -13.80
CA TRP A 12 -4.27 10.63 -14.79
C TRP A 12 -5.75 10.52 -15.14
N ARG A 13 -6.24 9.29 -15.38
CA ARG A 13 -7.66 9.04 -15.67
C ARG A 13 -8.57 9.39 -14.50
N ARG A 14 -8.09 9.22 -13.27
CA ARG A 14 -8.83 9.58 -12.06
C ARG A 14 -8.90 11.09 -11.85
N VAL A 15 -7.76 11.78 -11.90
CA VAL A 15 -7.69 13.20 -11.54
C VAL A 15 -8.03 14.14 -12.70
N ARG A 16 -7.72 13.75 -13.94
CA ARG A 16 -7.85 14.60 -15.14
C ARG A 16 -8.23 13.79 -16.39
N PRO A 17 -9.39 13.10 -16.40
CA PRO A 17 -9.81 12.22 -17.49
C PRO A 17 -9.87 12.94 -18.85
N GLY A 18 -10.32 14.20 -18.89
CA GLY A 18 -10.43 14.93 -20.14
C GLY A 18 -9.10 15.33 -20.77
N GLU A 19 -8.00 15.41 -20.01
CA GLU A 19 -6.70 15.77 -20.59
C GLU A 19 -6.12 14.62 -21.41
N ILE A 20 -6.22 13.38 -20.92
CA ILE A 20 -5.65 12.21 -21.58
C ILE A 20 -6.35 11.93 -22.93
N GLU A 21 -7.64 12.20 -23.03
CA GLU A 21 -8.45 12.03 -24.25
C GLU A 21 -8.11 13.07 -25.33
N GLN A 22 -7.58 14.23 -24.93
CA GLN A 22 -7.18 15.30 -25.85
C GLN A 22 -5.74 15.14 -26.33
N MET A 23 -4.95 14.23 -25.74
CA MET A 23 -3.60 13.95 -26.19
C MET A 23 -3.62 13.29 -27.57
N SER A 24 -2.70 13.71 -28.46
CA SER A 24 -2.63 13.15 -29.82
C SER A 24 -2.14 11.69 -29.83
N ASP A 25 -1.25 11.33 -28.90
CA ASP A 25 -0.72 9.97 -28.77
C ASP A 25 -0.43 9.66 -27.29
N PRO A 26 -1.47 9.37 -26.49
CA PRO A 26 -1.32 9.14 -25.05
C PRO A 26 -0.46 7.90 -24.76
N GLU A 27 -0.54 6.87 -25.59
CA GLU A 27 0.20 5.61 -25.37
C GLU A 27 1.72 5.83 -25.49
N ALA A 28 2.17 6.53 -26.54
CA ALA A 28 3.58 6.83 -26.72
C ALA A 28 4.11 7.77 -25.62
N TYR A 29 3.31 8.76 -25.21
CA TYR A 29 3.68 9.69 -24.15
C TYR A 29 3.84 8.98 -22.79
N LEU A 30 2.84 8.19 -22.40
CA LEU A 30 2.86 7.42 -21.15
C LEU A 30 3.97 6.37 -21.14
N THR A 31 4.25 5.74 -22.29
CA THR A 31 5.37 4.79 -22.39
C THR A 31 6.70 5.47 -22.06
N ARG A 32 6.97 6.65 -22.65
CA ARG A 32 8.18 7.42 -22.36
C ARG A 32 8.25 7.86 -20.91
N LEU A 33 7.14 8.36 -20.35
CA LEU A 33 7.09 8.72 -18.93
C LEU A 33 7.44 7.54 -18.02
N GLY A 34 6.92 6.34 -18.33
CA GLY A 34 7.27 5.14 -17.57
C GLY A 34 8.75 4.76 -17.69
N GLU A 35 9.32 4.88 -18.89
CA GLU A 35 10.75 4.64 -19.14
C GLU A 35 11.64 5.62 -18.38
N ASP A 36 11.30 6.92 -18.40
CA ASP A 36 12.01 7.97 -17.66
C ASP A 36 11.98 7.68 -16.14
N VAL A 37 10.82 7.27 -15.61
CA VAL A 37 10.69 6.89 -14.19
C VAL A 37 11.53 5.66 -13.85
N GLU A 38 11.53 4.64 -14.70
CA GLU A 38 12.33 3.42 -14.49
C GLU A 38 13.84 3.71 -14.52
N GLU A 39 14.28 4.58 -15.43
CA GLU A 39 15.66 5.05 -15.51
C GLU A 39 16.06 5.79 -14.23
N GLU A 40 15.24 6.72 -13.77
CA GLU A 40 15.52 7.48 -12.55
C GLU A 40 15.58 6.59 -11.30
N ILE A 41 14.70 5.59 -11.20
CA ILE A 41 14.75 4.59 -10.13
C ILE A 41 16.08 3.83 -10.19
N THR A 42 16.49 3.40 -11.38
CA THR A 42 17.74 2.67 -11.64
C THR A 42 18.96 3.46 -11.20
N GLU A 43 18.94 4.78 -11.36
CA GLU A 43 19.99 5.68 -10.90
C GLU A 43 19.95 5.96 -9.38
N ARG A 44 18.75 6.00 -8.79
CA ARG A 44 18.53 6.42 -7.40
C ARG A 44 18.75 5.28 -6.41
N TRP A 45 18.27 4.07 -6.68
CA TRP A 45 18.34 2.95 -5.72
C TRP A 45 19.76 2.59 -5.27
N PRO A 46 20.83 2.64 -6.12
CA PRO A 46 22.18 2.34 -5.65
C PRO A 46 22.69 3.36 -4.62
N ARG A 47 22.27 4.63 -4.77
CA ARG A 47 22.61 5.71 -3.84
C ARG A 47 21.91 5.51 -2.48
N LEU A 48 20.67 5.01 -2.49
CA LEU A 48 19.93 4.65 -1.27
C LEU A 48 20.48 3.40 -0.59
N ALA A 49 20.90 2.40 -1.36
CA ALA A 49 21.51 1.19 -0.82
C ALA A 49 22.84 1.49 -0.12
N GLY A 50 23.65 2.36 -0.71
CA GLY A 50 25.01 2.63 -0.25
C GLY A 50 25.99 1.48 -0.55
N PRO A 51 27.26 1.60 -0.12
CA PRO A 51 28.28 0.57 -0.33
C PRO A 51 27.97 -0.72 0.46
N ASP A 52 28.58 -1.83 0.04
CA ASP A 52 28.46 -3.11 0.73
C ASP A 52 29.22 -3.10 2.08
N PRO A 53 28.56 -3.40 3.20
CA PRO A 53 29.23 -3.54 4.51
C PRO A 53 30.13 -4.78 4.56
N GLU A 54 31.29 -4.67 5.24
CA GLU A 54 32.30 -5.75 5.29
C GLU A 54 31.83 -7.06 5.93
N GLN A 55 30.79 -7.03 6.77
CA GLN A 55 30.24 -8.19 7.48
C GLN A 55 28.80 -8.52 7.07
N GLU A 56 28.31 -8.00 5.94
CA GLU A 56 26.95 -8.27 5.45
C GLU A 56 26.84 -9.70 4.89
N THR A 57 25.87 -10.47 5.39
CA THR A 57 25.53 -11.77 4.80
C THR A 57 24.79 -11.60 3.47
N HIS A 58 24.75 -12.66 2.65
CA HIS A 58 24.04 -12.60 1.37
C HIS A 58 22.55 -12.21 1.51
N LEU A 59 21.86 -12.73 2.52
CA LEU A 59 20.43 -12.43 2.74
C LEU A 59 20.22 -10.98 3.19
N GLU A 60 21.09 -10.46 4.05
CA GLU A 60 21.05 -9.05 4.47
C GLU A 60 21.28 -8.12 3.27
N LYS A 61 22.23 -8.48 2.38
CA LYS A 61 22.45 -7.75 1.13
C LYS A 61 21.20 -7.72 0.26
N VAL A 62 20.60 -8.87 0.01
CA VAL A 62 19.38 -8.95 -0.81
C VAL A 62 18.25 -8.11 -0.19
N ALA A 63 18.08 -8.16 1.14
CA ALA A 63 17.09 -7.35 1.84
C ALA A 63 17.36 -5.84 1.68
N ARG A 64 18.60 -5.38 1.88
CA ARG A 64 18.99 -3.98 1.72
C ARG A 64 18.76 -3.48 0.29
N LEU A 65 19.16 -4.25 -0.71
CA LEU A 65 19.01 -3.87 -2.12
C LEU A 65 17.52 -3.83 -2.52
N ASN A 66 16.70 -4.77 -2.06
CA ASN A 66 15.26 -4.76 -2.30
C ASN A 66 14.57 -3.59 -1.59
N TRP A 67 14.96 -3.28 -0.35
CA TRP A 67 14.47 -2.09 0.35
C TRP A 67 14.83 -0.82 -0.42
N ALA A 68 16.07 -0.67 -0.85
CA ALA A 68 16.53 0.51 -1.59
C ALA A 68 15.79 0.70 -2.93
N ARG A 69 15.49 -0.39 -3.65
CA ARG A 69 14.68 -0.36 -4.88
C ARG A 69 13.25 0.09 -4.62
N GLN A 70 12.59 -0.47 -3.61
CA GLN A 70 11.23 -0.09 -3.24
C GLN A 70 11.16 1.38 -2.80
N GLN A 71 12.13 1.83 -2.02
CA GLN A 71 12.22 3.23 -1.59
C GLN A 71 12.47 4.17 -2.77
N ALA A 72 13.37 3.83 -3.70
CA ALA A 72 13.58 4.62 -4.91
C ALA A 72 12.31 4.70 -5.75
N ALA A 73 11.64 3.57 -5.98
CA ALA A 73 10.39 3.52 -6.74
C ALA A 73 9.31 4.40 -6.12
N SER A 74 9.07 4.26 -4.81
CA SER A 74 8.09 5.07 -4.09
C SER A 74 8.39 6.57 -4.19
N GLN A 75 9.65 6.97 -3.98
CA GLN A 75 10.03 8.39 -4.05
C GLN A 75 9.88 8.95 -5.47
N VAL A 76 10.42 8.28 -6.49
CA VAL A 76 10.39 8.76 -7.88
C VAL A 76 8.96 8.82 -8.40
N VAL A 77 8.14 7.79 -8.16
CA VAL A 77 6.74 7.78 -8.60
C VAL A 77 5.97 8.90 -7.93
N ARG A 78 6.10 9.07 -6.60
CA ARG A 78 5.43 10.16 -5.88
C ARG A 78 5.85 11.53 -6.42
N GLU A 79 7.15 11.78 -6.54
CA GLU A 79 7.67 13.05 -7.08
C GLU A 79 7.17 13.30 -8.51
N LYS A 80 7.10 12.26 -9.35
CA LYS A 80 6.56 12.39 -10.72
C LYS A 80 5.07 12.72 -10.72
N LEU A 81 4.28 12.10 -9.85
CA LEU A 81 2.85 12.40 -9.73
C LEU A 81 2.63 13.82 -9.19
N GLU A 82 3.40 14.25 -8.20
CA GLU A 82 3.39 15.64 -7.69
C GLU A 82 3.77 16.64 -8.78
N GLU A 83 4.78 16.35 -9.61
CA GLU A 83 5.18 17.19 -10.74
C GLU A 83 4.05 17.36 -11.77
N LEU A 84 3.37 16.27 -12.13
CA LEU A 84 2.33 16.25 -13.17
C LEU A 84 1.01 16.86 -12.69
N PHE A 85 0.64 16.59 -11.43
CA PHE A 85 -0.71 16.83 -10.93
C PHE A 85 -0.79 17.82 -9.77
N GLY A 86 0.32 18.13 -9.11
CA GLY A 86 0.36 19.00 -7.93
C GLY A 86 -0.43 18.42 -6.75
N SER A 87 -1.09 19.30 -5.99
CA SER A 87 -1.88 18.91 -4.81
C SER A 87 -3.10 18.03 -5.11
N ALA A 88 -3.48 17.86 -6.38
CA ALA A 88 -4.59 16.98 -6.77
C ALA A 88 -4.34 15.49 -6.47
N VAL A 89 -3.09 15.13 -6.19
CA VAL A 89 -2.69 13.77 -5.81
C VAL A 89 -2.65 13.59 -4.29
N GLU A 90 -2.31 14.62 -3.51
CA GLU A 90 -2.27 14.56 -2.04
C GLU A 90 -3.65 14.29 -1.42
N GLU A 91 -4.73 14.87 -1.98
CA GLU A 91 -6.11 14.64 -1.50
C GLU A 91 -6.54 13.17 -1.57
N ASP A 92 -5.86 12.32 -2.36
CA ASP A 92 -6.20 10.91 -2.53
C ASP A 92 -5.37 9.98 -1.63
N TRP A 93 -4.07 10.25 -1.45
CA TRP A 93 -3.20 9.43 -0.60
C TRP A 93 -3.42 9.66 0.91
N GLU A 94 -4.08 10.76 1.30
CA GLU A 94 -4.63 10.93 2.65
C GLU A 94 -6.03 10.34 2.80
N SER A 95 -6.73 10.06 1.69
CA SER A 95 -8.10 9.51 1.70
C SER A 95 -8.15 7.97 1.81
N GLU A 96 -7.00 7.30 1.75
CA GLU A 96 -6.82 5.93 2.25
C GLU A 96 -6.39 5.97 3.74
N GLU A 97 -7.08 6.78 4.57
CA GLU A 97 -7.42 6.26 5.90
C GLU A 97 -8.29 5.04 5.66
N ASP A 98 -7.64 3.89 5.47
CA ASP A 98 -8.16 2.60 5.88
C ASP A 98 -8.49 2.78 7.37
N GLU A 99 -9.66 3.34 7.67
CA GLU A 99 -10.45 2.83 8.78
C GLU A 99 -10.27 1.32 8.64
N PRO A 100 -9.63 0.63 9.60
CA PRO A 100 -9.66 -0.79 9.56
C PRO A 100 -11.14 -1.12 9.50
N GLU A 101 -11.59 -1.66 8.37
CA GLU A 101 -12.91 -2.25 8.23
C GLU A 101 -12.87 -3.45 9.17
N ALA A 102 -12.98 -3.16 10.47
CA ALA A 102 -13.29 -4.07 11.54
C ALA A 102 -14.79 -4.42 11.40
N GLU A 103 -15.18 -4.83 10.20
CA GLU A 103 -16.32 -5.70 9.95
C GLU A 103 -15.84 -7.14 9.74
N GLU A 104 -14.74 -7.54 10.38
CA GLU A 104 -14.77 -8.88 10.97
C GLU A 104 -15.85 -8.83 12.05
N LYS A 105 -16.90 -9.60 11.82
CA LYS A 105 -18.07 -9.82 12.69
C LYS A 105 -17.65 -10.28 14.10
N LEU A 106 -17.04 -9.42 14.88
CA LEU A 106 -17.10 -9.45 16.33
C LEU A 106 -18.42 -8.76 16.67
N THR A 107 -19.50 -9.50 16.44
CA THR A 107 -20.65 -9.41 17.33
C THR A 107 -20.07 -9.58 18.73
N ALA A 108 -19.85 -8.46 19.41
CA ALA A 108 -19.68 -8.46 20.85
C ALA A 108 -20.78 -9.40 21.38
N PRO A 109 -20.46 -10.45 22.16
CA PRO A 109 -21.51 -11.14 22.88
C PRO A 109 -22.13 -10.06 23.77
N SER A 110 -23.29 -9.58 23.33
CA SER A 110 -24.23 -8.83 24.12
C SER A 110 -24.27 -9.49 25.49
N SER A 111 -24.28 -8.68 26.55
CA SER A 111 -24.27 -9.12 27.95
C SER A 111 -25.36 -10.15 28.34
N SER A 112 -26.22 -10.59 27.41
CA SER A 112 -27.14 -11.72 27.60
C SER A 112 -26.55 -13.11 27.25
N GLN A 113 -25.36 -13.23 26.64
CA GLN A 113 -24.77 -14.53 26.28
C GLN A 113 -23.80 -15.09 27.35
N MET A 114 -23.46 -14.28 28.37
CA MET A 114 -22.64 -14.73 29.52
C MET A 114 -23.46 -15.42 30.62
N GLU A 115 -24.79 -15.31 30.60
CA GLU A 115 -25.66 -15.98 31.57
C GLU A 115 -25.89 -17.47 31.20
N ASP A 116 -26.10 -17.77 29.92
CA ASP A 116 -26.21 -19.16 29.42
C ASP A 116 -24.93 -19.98 29.60
N SER A 117 -23.76 -19.31 29.53
CA SER A 117 -22.45 -19.98 29.71
C SER A 117 -22.21 -20.42 31.16
N ARG A 118 -22.85 -19.77 32.14
CA ARG A 118 -22.79 -20.16 33.55
C ARG A 118 -23.73 -21.33 33.86
N ASP A 119 -24.88 -21.40 33.18
CA ASP A 119 -25.85 -22.48 33.34
C ASP A 119 -25.33 -23.79 32.69
N TRP A 120 -24.70 -23.69 31.52
CA TRP A 120 -24.05 -24.84 30.85
C TRP A 120 -22.89 -25.42 31.68
N LEU A 121 -22.00 -24.58 32.23
CA LEU A 121 -20.89 -25.03 33.09
C LEU A 121 -21.35 -25.63 34.43
N ALA A 122 -22.45 -25.14 35.00
CA ALA A 122 -23.01 -25.68 36.24
C ALA A 122 -23.59 -27.10 36.04
N ARG A 123 -24.13 -27.37 34.84
CA ARG A 123 -24.72 -28.65 34.46
C ARG A 123 -23.67 -29.73 34.13
N GLU A 124 -22.54 -29.34 33.54
CA GLU A 124 -21.41 -30.24 33.21
C GLU A 124 -20.60 -30.63 34.46
N LEU A 125 -20.48 -29.73 35.46
CA LEU A 125 -19.68 -29.96 36.68
C LEU A 125 -20.48 -30.52 37.86
N GLY A 126 -21.76 -30.87 37.68
CA GLY A 126 -22.58 -31.51 38.71
C GLY A 126 -22.84 -30.64 39.95
N MET A 127 -22.74 -29.32 39.83
CA MET A 127 -23.03 -28.38 40.93
C MET A 127 -24.49 -27.92 40.84
N GLY A 128 -25.40 -28.71 41.42
CA GLY A 128 -26.79 -28.30 41.62
C GLY A 128 -26.93 -27.19 42.67
N PRO A 129 -27.97 -26.35 42.60
CA PRO A 129 -28.18 -25.26 43.56
C PRO A 129 -28.47 -25.84 44.96
N ARG A 130 -27.71 -25.40 45.97
CA ARG A 130 -28.11 -25.57 47.38
C ARG A 130 -29.30 -24.65 47.63
N ALA A 131 -30.35 -25.24 48.20
CA ALA A 131 -31.60 -24.59 48.62
C ALA A 131 -31.37 -23.35 49.51
#